data_AF-A0A2H6KKD6-F1
#
_entry.id   AF-A0A2H6KKD6-F1
#
_cell.length_a   1.000
_cell.length_b   1.000
_cell.length_c   1.000
_cell.angle_alpha   90.00
_cell.angle_beta   90.00
_cell.angle_gamma   90.00
#
_symmetry.space_group_name_H-M   'P 1'
#
loop_
_entity.id
_entity.type
_entity.pdbx_description
1 polymer ?
#
loop_
_entity_poly.entity_id
_entity_poly.type
_entity_poly.pdbx_seq_one_letter_code
_entity_poly.pdbx_strand_id
1 'polypeptide(L)'
;MDFAWEADGKNCAKTFFTLLNIVYEDMATLKKRCEDATKYGWKNKKICKTQKGTGNSLGAFFERCGYRIPSEDNGKQDAELQCKESMKGSDLLVKLAESLTDTYNNAHLNTCVKEKHHEGQKAKTLYDLFDLLDCLLSHFNEYNEVCHYSTLSATKSPCSIFEILVWMSGLPHHPVFTDMRDVAVTDLFEDPKKKMKEVIDGVEMEVTDMSTVPIKAHPNSITFNHTQAAVTHMCSQAYDLLVCILGTGDAETIYGVDFCTNSLKLKYPNRGADCLQMFLEILRRLLPTLRYLETMCSYPASIGGWSQCRYGKDVKPAKWPCDEHPKPEPRGQPKGQATCQANTEPNCQPKSLYKAT
;
A
#
# COMPACT_ATOMS: atom_id res chain seq x y z
N MET A 1 36.77 -5.16 -3.00
CA MET A 1 36.13 -4.17 -2.13
C MET A 1 35.35 -4.98 -1.12
N ASP A 2 35.86 -5.12 0.09
CA ASP A 2 35.16 -5.79 1.17
C ASP A 2 34.14 -4.80 1.74
N PHE A 3 32.87 -4.99 1.40
CA PHE A 3 31.78 -4.28 2.06
C PHE A 3 31.72 -4.78 3.50
N ALA A 4 32.02 -3.92 4.47
CA ALA A 4 31.80 -4.22 5.88
C ALA A 4 30.29 -4.15 6.16
N TRP A 5 29.62 -5.32 6.14
CA TRP A 5 28.17 -5.45 6.26
C TRP A 5 27.59 -5.14 7.65
N GLU A 6 28.43 -4.95 8.67
CA GLU A 6 27.98 -5.15 10.06
C GLU A 6 27.45 -3.90 10.79
N ALA A 7 27.63 -2.68 10.28
CA ALA A 7 27.12 -1.50 10.98
C ALA A 7 25.65 -1.16 10.63
N ASP A 8 25.17 -1.49 9.42
CA ASP A 8 23.85 -1.03 8.93
C ASP A 8 23.00 -2.11 8.23
N GLY A 9 23.43 -3.39 8.27
CA GLY A 9 22.77 -4.48 7.53
C GLY A 9 21.26 -4.62 7.81
N LYS A 10 20.84 -4.38 9.06
CA LYS A 10 19.41 -4.41 9.44
C LYS A 10 18.61 -3.28 8.78
N ASN A 11 19.14 -2.06 8.79
CA ASN A 11 18.49 -0.90 8.21
C ASN A 11 18.45 -1.00 6.66
N CYS A 12 19.50 -1.54 6.06
CA CYS A 12 19.53 -1.89 4.64
C CYS A 12 18.45 -2.92 4.29
N ALA A 13 18.30 -3.99 5.08
CA ALA A 13 17.27 -5.00 4.86
C ALA A 13 15.85 -4.40 5.00
N LYS A 14 15.62 -3.54 6.00
CA LYS A 14 14.33 -2.85 6.15
C LYS A 14 14.02 -1.93 4.99
N THR A 15 15.02 -1.21 4.50
CA THR A 15 14.90 -0.36 3.31
C THR A 15 14.53 -1.22 2.10
N PHE A 16 15.24 -2.33 1.88
CA PHE A 16 14.95 -3.26 0.79
C PHE A 16 13.52 -3.79 0.85
N PHE A 17 13.05 -4.28 2.00
CA PHE A 17 11.67 -4.80 2.12
C PHE A 17 10.61 -3.72 1.98
N THR A 18 10.90 -2.49 2.41
CA THR A 18 9.99 -1.35 2.18
C THR A 18 9.87 -1.06 0.68
N LEU A 19 10.97 -1.14 -0.06
CA LEU A 19 11.00 -0.93 -1.52
C LEU A 19 10.44 -2.12 -2.30
N LEU A 20 10.53 -3.35 -1.77
CA LEU A 20 10.09 -4.56 -2.46
C LEU A 20 8.62 -4.49 -2.87
N ASN A 21 7.73 -4.03 -1.98
CA ASN A 21 6.31 -3.85 -2.30
C ASN A 21 6.09 -2.81 -3.41
N ILE A 22 6.84 -1.70 -3.38
CA ILE A 22 6.76 -0.65 -4.41
C ILE A 22 7.18 -1.22 -5.77
N VAL A 23 8.30 -1.93 -5.81
CA VAL A 23 8.82 -2.58 -7.03
C VAL A 23 7.81 -3.60 -7.55
N TYR A 24 7.24 -4.43 -6.68
CA TYR A 24 6.25 -5.42 -7.05
C TYR A 24 5.03 -4.76 -7.72
N GLU A 25 4.41 -3.78 -7.05
CA GLU A 25 3.19 -3.12 -7.52
C GLU A 25 3.40 -2.32 -8.81
N ASP A 26 4.52 -1.59 -8.92
CA ASP A 26 4.84 -0.86 -10.14
C ASP A 26 5.09 -1.81 -11.32
N MET A 27 5.82 -2.91 -11.10
CA MET A 27 6.06 -3.92 -12.15
C MET A 27 4.77 -4.66 -12.54
N ALA A 28 3.93 -5.04 -11.57
CA ALA A 28 2.64 -5.67 -11.83
C ALA A 28 1.69 -4.73 -12.59
N THR A 29 1.65 -3.45 -12.21
CA THR A 29 0.90 -2.41 -12.93
C THR A 29 1.41 -2.25 -14.35
N LEU A 30 2.73 -2.17 -14.53
CA LEU A 30 3.37 -2.04 -15.84
C LEU A 30 3.01 -3.22 -16.74
N LYS A 31 3.14 -4.46 -16.25
CA LYS A 31 2.75 -5.68 -16.98
C LYS A 31 1.28 -5.64 -17.37
N LYS A 32 0.37 -5.53 -16.39
CA LYS A 32 -1.08 -5.55 -16.62
C LYS A 32 -1.53 -4.48 -17.62
N ARG A 33 -1.02 -3.26 -17.50
CA ARG A 33 -1.40 -2.16 -18.38
C ARG A 33 -0.79 -2.28 -19.77
N CYS A 34 0.41 -2.84 -19.91
CA CYS A 34 0.99 -3.10 -21.21
C CYS A 34 0.31 -4.30 -21.92
N GLU A 35 -0.26 -5.26 -21.18
CA GLU A 35 -1.05 -6.38 -21.74
C GLU A 35 -2.40 -5.92 -22.29
N ASP A 36 -3.00 -4.90 -21.67
CA ASP A 36 -4.27 -4.31 -22.08
C ASP A 36 -4.20 -3.80 -23.54
N ALA A 37 -4.93 -4.47 -24.42
CA ALA A 37 -5.01 -4.15 -25.84
C ALA A 37 -6.07 -3.08 -26.17
N THR A 38 -6.82 -2.59 -25.18
CA THR A 38 -7.80 -1.52 -25.38
C THR A 38 -7.10 -0.18 -25.64
N LYS A 39 -7.88 0.83 -26.06
CA LYS A 39 -7.38 2.21 -26.23
C LYS A 39 -6.84 2.83 -24.92
N TYR A 40 -7.21 2.27 -23.76
CA TYR A 40 -6.76 2.73 -22.45
C TYR A 40 -5.47 2.04 -22.00
N GLY A 41 -5.13 0.90 -22.60
CA GLY A 41 -3.92 0.15 -22.33
C GLY A 41 -2.65 0.81 -22.87
N TRP A 42 -1.50 0.28 -22.46
CA TRP A 42 -0.17 0.83 -22.75
C TRP A 42 0.57 0.07 -23.85
N LYS A 43 -0.02 -1.02 -24.36
CA LYS A 43 0.59 -1.90 -25.37
C LYS A 43 1.27 -1.15 -26.53
N ASN A 44 0.59 -0.13 -27.07
CA ASN A 44 1.07 0.64 -28.23
C ASN A 44 1.59 2.04 -27.87
N LYS A 45 1.78 2.33 -26.58
CA LYS A 45 2.29 3.62 -26.12
C LYS A 45 3.81 3.58 -26.04
N LYS A 46 4.47 4.64 -26.51
CA LYS A 46 5.91 4.85 -26.35
C LYS A 46 6.19 5.45 -24.97
N ILE A 47 7.46 5.48 -24.57
CA ILE A 47 7.88 6.10 -23.31
C ILE A 47 8.15 7.60 -23.55
N CYS A 48 7.11 8.43 -23.47
CA CYS A 48 7.19 9.89 -23.64
C CYS A 48 6.01 10.59 -22.93
N LYS A 49 6.12 11.90 -22.65
CA LYS A 49 5.05 12.68 -21.99
C LYS A 49 3.80 12.79 -22.86
N THR A 50 4.01 13.04 -24.15
CA THR A 50 2.93 13.17 -25.13
C THR A 50 3.18 12.27 -26.33
N GLN A 51 2.09 11.69 -26.85
CA GLN A 51 2.10 10.89 -28.06
C GLN A 51 1.03 11.42 -29.00
N LYS A 52 1.42 11.80 -30.22
CA LYS A 52 0.53 12.42 -31.22
C LYS A 52 -0.23 13.64 -30.66
N GLY A 53 0.46 14.47 -29.87
CA GLY A 53 -0.12 15.68 -29.27
C GLY A 53 -1.10 15.45 -28.11
N THR A 54 -1.24 14.22 -27.62
CA THR A 54 -2.09 13.88 -26.47
C THR A 54 -1.28 13.32 -25.31
N GLY A 55 -1.78 13.51 -24.08
CA GLY A 55 -1.12 13.00 -22.87
C GLY A 55 -0.96 11.47 -22.90
N ASN A 56 0.21 11.00 -22.48
CA ASN A 56 0.57 9.59 -22.52
C ASN A 56 0.65 8.99 -21.11
N SER A 57 -0.27 8.06 -20.81
CA SER A 57 -0.35 7.41 -19.50
C SER A 57 0.84 6.51 -19.17
N LEU A 58 1.50 5.91 -20.17
CA LEU A 58 2.72 5.13 -19.92
C LEU A 58 3.86 6.07 -19.51
N GLY A 59 3.97 7.23 -20.18
CA GLY A 59 4.89 8.29 -19.77
C GLY A 59 4.62 8.76 -18.34
N ALA A 60 3.37 9.15 -18.04
CA ALA A 60 2.99 9.60 -16.70
C ALA A 60 3.30 8.55 -15.61
N PHE A 61 3.21 7.25 -15.94
CA PHE A 61 3.64 6.18 -15.03
C PHE A 61 5.15 6.24 -14.74
N PHE A 62 6.01 6.32 -15.77
CA PHE A 62 7.46 6.39 -15.56
C PHE A 62 7.90 7.69 -14.87
N GLU A 63 7.24 8.81 -15.13
CA GLU A 63 7.47 10.06 -14.35
C GLU A 63 7.12 9.88 -12.87
N ARG A 64 6.00 9.21 -12.56
CA ARG A 64 5.64 8.88 -11.18
C ARG A 64 6.69 8.00 -10.50
N CYS A 65 7.27 7.05 -11.23
CA CYS A 65 8.38 6.21 -10.76
C CYS A 65 9.72 6.97 -10.66
N GLY A 66 9.76 8.28 -10.99
CA GLY A 66 10.93 9.13 -10.81
C GLY A 66 11.85 9.27 -12.03
N TYR A 67 11.48 8.70 -13.19
CA TYR A 67 12.29 8.80 -14.40
C TYR A 67 12.06 10.11 -15.14
N ARG A 68 13.14 10.66 -15.72
CA ARG A 68 12.99 11.71 -16.75
C ARG A 68 12.63 11.05 -18.09
N ILE A 69 11.48 11.42 -18.63
CA ILE A 69 10.99 10.88 -19.91
C ILE A 69 10.99 11.93 -21.04
N PRO A 70 11.16 11.50 -22.29
CA PRO A 70 11.14 12.39 -23.45
C PRO A 70 9.83 13.18 -23.57
N SER A 71 9.92 14.42 -24.06
CA SER A 71 8.77 15.33 -24.15
C SER A 71 7.71 14.86 -25.17
N GLU A 72 8.14 14.30 -26.30
CA GLU A 72 7.30 13.99 -27.47
C GLU A 72 7.73 12.68 -28.15
N ASP A 73 6.86 12.14 -29.03
CA ASP A 73 7.09 10.88 -29.75
C ASP A 73 7.83 11.01 -31.09
N ASN A 74 8.35 12.19 -31.41
CA ASN A 74 9.07 12.52 -32.64
C ASN A 74 10.56 12.15 -32.63
N GLY A 75 11.01 11.39 -31.63
CA GLY A 75 12.39 10.88 -31.56
C GLY A 75 13.39 11.85 -30.93
N LYS A 76 12.94 12.98 -30.37
CA LYS A 76 13.78 13.87 -29.57
C LYS A 76 14.19 13.17 -28.27
N GLN A 77 15.50 12.98 -28.06
CA GLN A 77 16.04 12.36 -26.84
C GLN A 77 16.46 13.44 -25.85
N ASP A 78 15.48 14.05 -25.18
CA ASP A 78 15.69 15.12 -24.18
C ASP A 78 15.57 14.63 -22.72
N ALA A 79 15.71 13.32 -22.49
CA ALA A 79 15.56 12.71 -21.17
C ALA A 79 16.33 11.37 -21.01
N GLU A 80 16.18 10.70 -19.86
CA GLU A 80 16.87 9.44 -19.53
C GLU A 80 16.34 8.24 -20.31
N LEU A 81 15.02 8.11 -20.40
CA LEU A 81 14.39 6.98 -21.09
C LEU A 81 14.34 7.21 -22.61
N GLN A 82 14.31 6.12 -23.39
CA GLN A 82 14.31 6.18 -24.85
C GLN A 82 12.89 6.12 -25.41
N CYS A 83 12.52 7.08 -26.27
CA CYS A 83 11.24 7.09 -26.98
C CYS A 83 11.38 6.57 -28.44
N LYS A 84 11.83 5.32 -28.59
CA LYS A 84 11.98 4.65 -29.90
C LYS A 84 10.76 3.77 -30.21
N GLU A 85 10.55 3.45 -31.49
CA GLU A 85 9.50 2.49 -31.91
C GLU A 85 9.69 1.08 -31.32
N SER A 86 10.94 0.72 -30.99
CA SER A 86 11.31 -0.53 -30.31
C SER A 86 11.30 -0.43 -28.78
N MET A 87 10.72 0.65 -28.24
CA MET A 87 10.63 0.93 -26.80
C MET A 87 9.20 1.38 -26.47
N LYS A 88 8.22 0.54 -26.82
CA LYS A 88 6.80 0.70 -26.45
C LYS A 88 6.36 -0.37 -25.47
N GLY A 89 5.15 -0.24 -24.93
CA GLY A 89 4.59 -1.16 -23.94
C GLY A 89 4.68 -2.64 -24.35
N SER A 90 4.45 -2.98 -25.63
CA SER A 90 4.61 -4.36 -26.11
C SER A 90 6.04 -4.88 -26.01
N ASP A 91 7.04 -4.04 -26.22
CA ASP A 91 8.45 -4.44 -26.12
C ASP A 91 8.86 -4.59 -24.65
N LEU A 92 8.31 -3.74 -23.76
CA LEU A 92 8.47 -3.87 -22.32
C LEU A 92 7.90 -5.20 -21.82
N LEU A 93 6.75 -5.65 -22.34
CA LEU A 93 6.21 -6.97 -21.99
C LEU A 93 7.13 -8.11 -22.37
N VAL A 94 7.71 -8.06 -23.58
CA VAL A 94 8.68 -9.07 -24.01
C VAL A 94 9.85 -9.11 -23.03
N LYS A 95 10.36 -7.94 -22.64
CA LYS A 95 11.46 -7.82 -21.66
C LYS A 95 11.07 -8.33 -20.26
N LEU A 96 9.86 -8.06 -19.80
CA LEU A 96 9.37 -8.52 -18.49
C LEU A 96 9.14 -10.05 -18.45
N ALA A 97 8.87 -10.66 -19.61
CA ALA A 97 8.69 -12.09 -19.76
C ALA A 97 10.00 -12.84 -20.11
N GLU A 98 11.10 -12.13 -20.32
CA GLU A 98 12.40 -12.76 -20.53
C GLU A 98 12.84 -13.50 -19.27
N SER A 99 13.38 -14.69 -19.48
CA SER A 99 13.96 -15.47 -18.40
C SER A 99 15.19 -14.78 -17.83
N LEU A 100 15.29 -14.77 -16.51
CA LEU A 100 16.48 -14.35 -15.79
C LEU A 100 17.62 -15.34 -16.06
N THR A 101 18.85 -14.84 -16.05
CA THR A 101 20.06 -15.66 -16.26
C THR A 101 20.34 -16.52 -15.04
N ASP A 102 20.91 -17.72 -15.27
CA ASP A 102 21.42 -18.63 -14.23
C ASP A 102 20.41 -19.12 -13.18
N THR A 103 19.10 -18.98 -13.43
CA THR A 103 18.08 -19.38 -12.45
C THR A 103 17.96 -20.89 -12.25
N TYR A 104 18.38 -21.68 -13.24
CA TYR A 104 18.33 -23.15 -13.18
C TYR A 104 19.19 -23.73 -12.05
N ASN A 105 20.28 -23.05 -11.68
CA ASN A 105 21.17 -23.44 -10.58
C ASN A 105 20.70 -22.94 -9.20
N ASN A 106 19.67 -22.09 -9.14
CA ASN A 106 19.20 -21.55 -7.88
C ASN A 106 18.27 -22.57 -7.19
N ALA A 107 18.83 -23.35 -6.27
CA ALA A 107 18.09 -24.39 -5.55
C ALA A 107 16.88 -23.82 -4.78
N HIS A 108 17.05 -22.66 -4.14
CA HIS A 108 16.00 -22.03 -3.36
C HIS A 108 14.84 -21.54 -4.24
N LEU A 109 15.13 -20.80 -5.32
CA LEU A 109 14.11 -20.32 -6.26
C LEU A 109 13.35 -21.49 -6.88
N ASN A 110 14.05 -22.58 -7.20
CA ASN A 110 13.43 -23.81 -7.69
C ASN A 110 12.44 -24.42 -6.71
N THR A 111 12.76 -24.45 -5.41
CA THR A 111 11.86 -24.96 -4.38
C THR A 111 10.70 -23.97 -4.15
N CYS A 112 11.02 -22.71 -3.89
CA CYS A 112 10.08 -21.64 -3.59
C CYS A 112 8.99 -21.49 -4.66
N VAL A 113 9.38 -21.38 -5.93
CA VAL A 113 8.43 -21.14 -7.03
C VAL A 113 7.59 -22.39 -7.34
N LYS A 114 8.20 -23.59 -7.34
CA LYS A 114 7.46 -24.83 -7.63
C LYS A 114 6.43 -25.14 -6.56
N GLU A 115 6.80 -25.02 -5.29
CA GLU A 115 5.94 -25.43 -4.19
C GLU A 115 4.86 -24.38 -3.89
N LYS A 116 5.19 -23.08 -3.97
CA LYS A 116 4.28 -22.02 -3.51
C LYS A 116 3.50 -21.34 -4.62
N HIS A 117 4.01 -21.30 -5.84
CA HIS A 117 3.44 -20.48 -6.92
C HIS A 117 2.99 -21.28 -8.15
N HIS A 118 3.49 -22.51 -8.31
CA HIS A 118 3.18 -23.38 -9.44
C HIS A 118 2.91 -24.84 -8.99
N GLU A 119 2.20 -25.00 -7.87
CA GLU A 119 1.85 -26.31 -7.33
C GLU A 119 1.20 -27.20 -8.42
N GLY A 120 1.74 -28.41 -8.61
CA GLY A 120 1.26 -29.36 -9.63
C GLY A 120 1.81 -29.17 -11.05
N GLN A 121 2.60 -28.13 -11.33
CA GLN A 121 3.28 -27.98 -12.62
C GLN A 121 4.61 -28.77 -12.65
N LYS A 122 4.97 -29.32 -13.81
CA LYS A 122 6.34 -29.84 -14.03
C LYS A 122 7.31 -28.65 -13.99
N ALA A 123 8.49 -28.87 -13.39
CA ALA A 123 9.50 -27.84 -13.15
C ALA A 123 9.68 -26.85 -14.33
N LYS A 124 9.47 -25.55 -14.06
CA LYS A 124 9.88 -24.46 -14.95
C LYS A 124 11.42 -24.43 -14.94
N THR A 125 12.07 -24.62 -16.08
CA THR A 125 13.55 -24.62 -16.17
C THR A 125 14.15 -23.22 -16.11
N LEU A 126 13.34 -22.20 -16.36
CA LEU A 126 13.72 -20.81 -16.43
C LEU A 126 12.67 -19.95 -15.73
N TYR A 127 13.10 -19.01 -14.90
CA TYR A 127 12.20 -18.11 -14.16
C TYR A 127 12.29 -16.69 -14.72
N ASP A 128 11.17 -15.98 -14.72
CA ASP A 128 11.09 -14.57 -15.08
C ASP A 128 11.13 -13.67 -13.82
N LEU A 129 11.05 -12.35 -14.02
CA LEU A 129 11.09 -11.39 -12.93
C LEU A 129 9.94 -11.60 -11.92
N PHE A 130 8.75 -11.98 -12.39
CA PHE A 130 7.60 -12.12 -11.50
C PHE A 130 7.73 -13.35 -10.61
N ASP A 131 8.28 -14.46 -11.12
CA ASP A 131 8.57 -15.62 -10.28
C ASP A 131 9.52 -15.26 -9.12
N LEU A 132 10.55 -14.45 -9.40
CA LEU A 132 11.49 -13.99 -8.37
C LEU A 132 10.80 -13.07 -7.36
N LEU A 133 10.04 -12.10 -7.85
CA LEU A 133 9.32 -11.14 -7.02
C LEU A 133 8.26 -11.82 -6.13
N ASP A 134 7.52 -12.78 -6.68
CA ASP A 134 6.55 -13.59 -5.95
C ASP A 134 7.23 -14.40 -4.84
N CYS A 135 8.38 -15.04 -5.14
CA CYS A 135 9.14 -15.76 -4.14
C CYS A 135 9.61 -14.83 -3.00
N LEU A 136 10.19 -13.67 -3.34
CA LEU A 136 10.64 -12.68 -2.35
C LEU A 136 9.47 -12.15 -1.50
N LEU A 137 8.32 -11.89 -2.12
CA LEU A 137 7.12 -11.43 -1.43
C LEU A 137 6.57 -12.51 -0.49
N SER A 138 6.64 -13.78 -0.89
CA SER A 138 6.27 -14.91 -0.01
C SER A 138 7.10 -14.92 1.27
N HIS A 139 8.42 -14.73 1.16
CA HIS A 139 9.32 -14.67 2.31
C HIS A 139 9.14 -13.39 3.13
N PHE A 140 8.79 -12.29 2.49
CA PHE A 140 8.41 -11.07 3.19
C PHE A 140 7.15 -11.29 4.06
N ASN A 141 6.13 -11.98 3.53
CA ASN A 141 4.94 -12.31 4.29
C ASN A 141 5.25 -13.26 5.46
N GLU A 142 6.05 -14.30 5.25
CA GLU A 142 6.52 -15.20 6.32
C GLU A 142 7.28 -14.45 7.42
N TYR A 143 8.14 -13.50 7.04
CA TYR A 143 8.84 -12.65 8.00
C TYR A 143 7.85 -11.85 8.87
N ASN A 144 6.82 -11.25 8.27
CA ASN A 144 5.79 -10.54 9.01
C ASN A 144 5.03 -11.49 9.94
N GLU A 145 4.61 -12.66 9.45
CA GLU A 145 3.91 -13.68 10.26
C GLU A 145 4.74 -14.11 11.48
N VAL A 146 6.03 -14.42 11.29
CA VAL A 146 6.95 -14.76 12.39
C VAL A 146 7.03 -13.65 13.43
N CYS A 147 7.04 -12.39 12.99
CA CYS A 147 7.05 -11.25 13.90
C CYS A 147 5.74 -11.14 14.71
N HIS A 148 4.59 -11.48 14.12
CA HIS A 148 3.32 -11.60 14.84
C HIS A 148 3.31 -12.75 15.85
N TYR A 149 3.89 -13.92 15.51
CA TYR A 149 4.05 -15.02 16.48
C TYR A 149 4.83 -14.59 17.73
N SER A 150 5.88 -13.78 17.55
CA SER A 150 6.67 -13.28 18.68
C SER A 150 5.92 -12.31 19.61
N THR A 151 4.75 -11.83 19.18
CA THR A 151 3.95 -10.80 19.87
C THR A 151 2.53 -11.26 20.21
N LEU A 152 2.23 -12.56 20.17
CA LEU A 152 0.90 -13.10 20.51
C LEU A 152 0.42 -12.75 21.92
N SER A 153 1.34 -12.50 22.86
CA SER A 153 1.04 -12.10 24.23
C SER A 153 0.91 -10.58 24.42
N ALA A 154 0.95 -9.81 23.33
CA ALA A 154 0.80 -8.36 23.38
C ALA A 154 -0.54 -7.93 23.97
N THR A 155 -0.51 -6.94 24.87
CA THR A 155 -1.70 -6.45 25.59
C THR A 155 -2.08 -5.01 25.22
N LYS A 156 -1.21 -4.30 24.50
CA LYS A 156 -1.40 -2.89 24.16
C LYS A 156 -2.53 -2.73 23.14
N SER A 157 -3.60 -2.02 23.51
CA SER A 157 -4.66 -1.69 22.56
C SER A 157 -4.24 -0.50 21.68
N PRO A 158 -4.63 -0.44 20.40
CA PRO A 158 -4.40 0.73 19.56
C PRO A 158 -5.27 1.90 20.03
N CYS A 159 -4.63 3.03 20.34
CA CYS A 159 -5.28 4.19 20.97
C CYS A 159 -5.25 5.46 20.11
N SER A 160 -4.59 5.42 18.96
CA SER A 160 -4.52 6.52 17.99
C SER A 160 -4.87 6.04 16.59
N ILE A 161 -5.22 6.96 15.68
CA ILE A 161 -5.47 6.62 14.27
C ILE A 161 -4.23 6.01 13.62
N PHE A 162 -3.04 6.51 13.97
CA PHE A 162 -1.78 5.91 13.55
C PHE A 162 -1.67 4.43 13.98
N GLU A 163 -1.85 4.13 15.27
CA GLU A 163 -1.77 2.76 15.76
C GLU A 163 -2.89 1.87 15.22
N ILE A 164 -4.08 2.42 14.97
CA ILE A 164 -5.18 1.71 14.33
C ILE A 164 -4.81 1.32 12.90
N LEU A 165 -4.22 2.22 12.12
CA LEU A 165 -3.77 1.92 10.77
C LEU A 165 -2.65 0.87 10.79
N VAL A 166 -1.67 0.98 11.71
CA VAL A 166 -0.62 -0.04 11.88
C VAL A 166 -1.21 -1.39 12.27
N TRP A 167 -2.23 -1.40 13.15
CA TRP A 167 -2.94 -2.62 13.51
C TRP A 167 -3.63 -3.26 12.30
N MET A 168 -4.29 -2.46 11.46
CA MET A 168 -4.94 -2.96 10.23
C MET A 168 -3.92 -3.45 9.20
N SER A 169 -2.77 -2.79 9.05
CA SER A 169 -1.68 -3.24 8.16
C SER A 169 -1.06 -4.54 8.62
N GLY A 170 -0.92 -4.76 9.93
CA GLY A 170 -0.37 -5.99 10.49
C GLY A 170 -1.36 -7.15 10.51
N LEU A 171 -2.67 -6.87 10.58
CA LEU A 171 -3.71 -7.88 10.76
C LEU A 171 -3.62 -9.07 9.78
N PRO A 172 -3.39 -8.89 8.45
CA PRO A 172 -3.29 -10.00 7.52
C PRO A 172 -2.21 -11.05 7.85
N HIS A 173 -1.19 -10.66 8.60
CA HIS A 173 -0.08 -11.52 9.00
C HIS A 173 -0.26 -12.14 10.39
N HIS A 174 -1.36 -11.82 11.09
CA HIS A 174 -1.67 -12.42 12.38
C HIS A 174 -2.45 -13.73 12.18
N PRO A 175 -2.18 -14.81 12.94
CA PRO A 175 -2.86 -16.10 12.80
C PRO A 175 -4.40 -16.05 12.91
N VAL A 176 -4.94 -15.08 13.65
CA VAL A 176 -6.40 -14.90 13.80
C VAL A 176 -7.09 -14.39 12.53
N PHE A 177 -6.34 -13.88 11.54
CA PHE A 177 -6.93 -13.18 10.41
C PHE A 177 -7.87 -14.06 9.57
N THR A 178 -7.44 -15.29 9.26
CA THR A 178 -8.26 -16.25 8.51
C THR A 178 -9.50 -16.65 9.30
N ASP A 179 -9.35 -16.93 10.60
CA ASP A 179 -10.50 -17.24 11.48
C ASP A 179 -11.49 -16.05 11.54
N MET A 180 -10.99 -14.83 11.65
CA MET A 180 -11.83 -13.63 11.63
C MET A 180 -12.52 -13.42 10.28
N ARG A 181 -11.76 -13.47 9.18
CA ARG A 181 -12.22 -13.14 7.82
C ARG A 181 -13.09 -14.24 7.23
N ASP A 182 -12.80 -15.50 7.51
CA ASP A 182 -13.40 -16.65 6.82
C ASP A 182 -14.41 -17.38 7.69
N VAL A 183 -14.19 -17.46 9.00
CA VAL A 183 -15.11 -18.17 9.92
C VAL A 183 -16.10 -17.19 10.51
N ALA A 184 -15.64 -16.22 11.30
CA ALA A 184 -16.52 -15.30 12.02
C ALA A 184 -17.39 -14.42 11.09
N VAL A 185 -16.91 -14.12 9.88
CA VAL A 185 -17.72 -13.44 8.85
C VAL A 185 -18.73 -14.39 8.22
N THR A 186 -18.41 -15.67 8.01
CA THR A 186 -19.35 -16.66 7.45
C THR A 186 -20.60 -16.79 8.31
N ASP A 187 -20.45 -16.77 9.64
CA ASP A 187 -21.56 -16.81 10.60
C ASP A 187 -22.63 -15.73 10.35
N LEU A 188 -22.28 -14.62 9.69
CA LEU A 188 -23.21 -13.54 9.33
C LEU A 188 -24.08 -13.86 8.09
N PHE A 189 -23.68 -14.85 7.30
CA PHE A 189 -24.32 -15.26 6.03
C PHE A 189 -24.93 -16.66 6.09
N GLU A 190 -24.79 -17.38 7.21
CA GLU A 190 -25.48 -18.64 7.42
C GLU A 190 -26.98 -18.43 7.68
N ASP A 191 -27.82 -19.25 7.05
CA ASP A 191 -29.24 -19.33 7.40
C ASP A 191 -29.43 -20.42 8.45
N PRO A 192 -29.82 -20.07 9.70
CA PRO A 192 -30.04 -21.05 10.76
C PRO A 192 -31.08 -22.12 10.39
N LYS A 193 -31.92 -21.87 9.38
CA LYS A 193 -32.99 -22.76 8.93
C LYS A 193 -32.55 -23.75 7.84
N LYS A 194 -31.33 -23.63 7.31
CA LYS A 194 -30.77 -24.50 6.26
C LYS A 194 -29.63 -25.39 6.73
N LYS A 195 -29.61 -25.75 8.02
CA LYS A 195 -28.68 -26.76 8.53
C LYS A 195 -29.06 -28.13 7.99
N MET A 196 -28.18 -28.75 7.20
CA MET A 196 -28.35 -30.14 6.76
C MET A 196 -27.56 -31.04 7.69
N LYS A 197 -28.03 -32.27 7.90
CA LYS A 197 -27.24 -33.31 8.58
C LYS A 197 -26.57 -34.14 7.50
N GLU A 198 -25.25 -34.16 7.49
CA GLU A 198 -24.48 -35.10 6.68
C GLU A 198 -23.77 -36.11 7.59
N VAL A 199 -23.65 -37.34 7.11
CA VAL A 199 -22.89 -38.38 7.81
C VAL A 199 -21.52 -38.46 7.15
N ILE A 200 -20.50 -38.00 7.87
CA ILE A 200 -19.10 -38.13 7.47
C ILE A 200 -18.47 -39.18 8.39
N ASP A 201 -17.94 -40.25 7.82
CA ASP A 201 -17.32 -41.37 8.56
C ASP A 201 -18.16 -41.96 9.70
N GLY A 202 -19.49 -42.04 9.49
CA GLY A 202 -20.42 -42.63 10.47
C GLY A 202 -20.81 -41.72 11.63
N VAL A 203 -20.38 -40.45 11.62
CA VAL A 203 -20.78 -39.42 12.59
C VAL A 203 -21.75 -38.46 11.90
N GLU A 204 -22.96 -38.29 12.46
CA GLU A 204 -23.87 -37.22 12.04
C GLU A 204 -23.23 -35.86 12.41
N MET A 205 -22.84 -35.10 11.39
CA MET A 205 -22.40 -33.72 11.52
C MET A 205 -23.45 -32.80 10.90
N GLU A 206 -23.78 -31.71 11.59
CA GLU A 206 -24.51 -30.61 10.96
C GLU A 206 -23.54 -29.94 9.98
N VAL A 207 -23.83 -30.07 8.68
CA VAL A 207 -23.11 -29.39 7.62
C VAL A 207 -24.02 -28.29 7.08
N THR A 208 -23.56 -27.05 7.18
CA THR A 208 -24.24 -25.90 6.58
C THR A 208 -24.03 -25.96 5.08
N ASP A 209 -25.10 -26.02 4.28
CA ASP A 209 -25.00 -25.77 2.84
C ASP A 209 -24.38 -24.38 2.66
N MET A 210 -23.16 -24.31 2.11
CA MET A 210 -22.41 -23.05 1.90
C MET A 210 -23.06 -22.14 0.84
N SER A 211 -24.37 -22.26 0.59
CA SER A 211 -25.15 -21.21 -0.05
C SER A 211 -25.25 -20.00 0.89
N THR A 212 -24.15 -19.26 1.02
CA THR A 212 -24.05 -18.00 1.76
C THR A 212 -25.23 -17.12 1.38
N VAL A 213 -26.18 -16.95 2.29
CA VAL A 213 -27.40 -16.20 1.99
C VAL A 213 -27.01 -14.73 1.96
N PRO A 214 -27.11 -14.05 0.81
CA PRO A 214 -26.66 -12.68 0.72
C PRO A 214 -27.55 -11.79 1.59
N ILE A 215 -26.93 -10.87 2.31
CA ILE A 215 -27.65 -9.86 3.09
C ILE A 215 -28.19 -8.84 2.09
N LYS A 216 -29.52 -8.76 2.00
CA LYS A 216 -30.19 -7.81 1.10
C LYS A 216 -29.87 -6.38 1.52
N ALA A 217 -29.25 -5.63 0.62
CA ALA A 217 -28.89 -4.23 0.79
C ALA A 217 -29.08 -3.48 -0.53
N HIS A 218 -29.13 -2.15 -0.48
CA HIS A 218 -29.24 -1.29 -1.65
C HIS A 218 -27.92 -0.53 -1.88
N PRO A 219 -27.43 -0.37 -3.12
CA PRO A 219 -28.03 -0.85 -4.39
C PRO A 219 -27.76 -2.33 -4.68
N ASN A 220 -26.76 -2.93 -4.05
CA ASN A 220 -26.36 -4.31 -4.26
C ASN A 220 -26.40 -5.08 -2.94
N SER A 221 -26.77 -6.36 -3.00
CA SER A 221 -26.68 -7.25 -1.85
C SER A 221 -25.23 -7.43 -1.38
N ILE A 222 -25.05 -7.57 -0.08
CA ILE A 222 -23.76 -7.89 0.53
C ILE A 222 -23.59 -9.40 0.49
N THR A 223 -22.48 -9.88 -0.06
CA THR A 223 -22.14 -11.30 -0.14
C THR A 223 -20.92 -11.59 0.73
N PHE A 224 -20.75 -12.86 1.08
CA PHE A 224 -19.57 -13.33 1.81
C PHE A 224 -18.26 -12.97 1.07
N ASN A 225 -18.14 -13.35 -0.21
CA ASN A 225 -16.95 -13.08 -1.02
C ASN A 225 -16.63 -11.57 -1.12
N HIS A 226 -17.64 -10.72 -1.31
CA HIS A 226 -17.42 -9.26 -1.33
C HIS A 226 -16.96 -8.74 0.04
N THR A 227 -17.45 -9.33 1.13
CA THR A 227 -17.06 -8.94 2.49
C THR A 227 -15.61 -9.34 2.78
N GLN A 228 -15.20 -10.57 2.45
CA GLN A 228 -13.81 -11.01 2.58
C GLN A 228 -12.85 -10.15 1.75
N ALA A 229 -13.23 -9.85 0.50
CA ALA A 229 -12.45 -8.98 -0.38
C ALA A 229 -12.35 -7.56 0.20
N ALA A 230 -13.44 -7.01 0.73
CA ALA A 230 -13.44 -5.68 1.36
C ALA A 230 -12.55 -5.62 2.60
N VAL A 231 -12.60 -6.63 3.47
CA VAL A 231 -11.73 -6.72 4.67
C VAL A 231 -10.26 -6.75 4.25
N THR A 232 -9.91 -7.61 3.30
CA THR A 232 -8.54 -7.74 2.78
C THR A 232 -8.05 -6.43 2.15
N HIS A 233 -8.89 -5.81 1.32
CA HIS A 233 -8.60 -4.54 0.67
C HIS A 233 -8.39 -3.41 1.69
N MET A 234 -9.25 -3.30 2.72
CA MET A 234 -9.10 -2.26 3.76
C MET A 234 -7.79 -2.41 4.55
N CYS A 235 -7.37 -3.63 4.87
CA CYS A 235 -6.09 -3.87 5.56
C CYS A 235 -4.90 -3.46 4.67
N SER A 236 -4.93 -3.80 3.38
CA SER A 236 -3.91 -3.37 2.41
C SER A 236 -3.86 -1.84 2.28
N GLN A 237 -5.01 -1.18 2.13
CA GLN A 237 -5.09 0.28 2.02
C GLN A 237 -4.63 1.02 3.30
N ALA A 238 -4.69 0.39 4.47
CA ALA A 238 -4.17 0.97 5.70
C ALA A 238 -2.65 1.19 5.62
N TYR A 239 -1.91 0.27 5.01
CA TYR A 239 -0.47 0.41 4.77
C TYR A 239 -0.19 1.56 3.79
N ASP A 240 -0.91 1.58 2.66
CA ASP A 240 -0.76 2.63 1.64
C ASP A 240 -0.99 4.02 2.22
N LEU A 241 -2.02 4.17 3.07
CA LEU A 241 -2.31 5.43 3.74
C LEU A 241 -1.20 5.85 4.70
N LEU A 242 -0.62 4.91 5.47
CA LEU A 242 0.51 5.19 6.35
C LEU A 242 1.71 5.70 5.58
N VAL A 243 2.13 5.00 4.52
CA VAL A 243 3.30 5.40 3.73
C VAL A 243 3.03 6.66 2.91
N CYS A 244 1.79 6.93 2.54
CA CYS A 244 1.40 8.17 1.87
C CYS A 244 1.53 9.39 2.81
N ILE A 245 1.13 9.26 4.07
CA ILE A 245 1.14 10.38 5.04
C ILE A 245 2.52 10.54 5.71
N LEU A 246 3.14 9.44 6.13
CA LEU A 246 4.38 9.44 6.91
C LEU A 246 5.64 9.28 6.05
N GLY A 247 5.49 8.86 4.80
CA GLY A 247 6.59 8.42 3.95
C GLY A 247 7.00 6.96 4.22
N THR A 248 8.02 6.51 3.52
CA THR A 248 8.56 5.14 3.61
C THR A 248 9.49 4.94 4.82
N GLY A 249 9.82 6.00 5.54
CA GLY A 249 10.74 5.98 6.67
C GLY A 249 12.22 5.94 6.30
N ASP A 250 13.06 6.17 7.31
CA ASP A 250 14.52 6.20 7.28
C ASP A 250 15.08 5.84 8.67
N ALA A 251 16.39 6.00 8.87
CA ALA A 251 17.06 5.65 10.13
C ALA A 251 16.58 6.44 11.36
N GLU A 252 15.92 7.60 11.15
CA GLU A 252 15.40 8.47 12.22
C GLU A 252 13.91 8.25 12.45
N THR A 253 13.25 7.45 11.62
CA THR A 253 11.80 7.24 11.62
C THR A 253 11.46 5.75 11.54
N ILE A 254 10.16 5.43 11.51
CA ILE A 254 9.73 4.04 11.38
C ILE A 254 9.79 3.67 9.90
N TYR A 255 10.60 2.67 9.56
CA TYR A 255 10.62 2.10 8.22
C TYR A 255 9.26 1.50 7.88
N GLY A 256 8.78 1.69 6.64
CA GLY A 256 7.47 1.22 6.20
C GLY A 256 7.23 -0.26 6.48
N VAL A 257 8.26 -1.09 6.29
CA VAL A 257 8.24 -2.53 6.60
C VAL A 257 7.76 -2.85 8.03
N ASP A 258 8.07 -2.00 9.01
CA ASP A 258 7.75 -2.25 10.42
C ASP A 258 6.27 -2.02 10.75
N PHE A 259 5.49 -1.46 9.83
CA PHE A 259 4.03 -1.33 9.99
C PHE A 259 3.30 -2.66 9.90
N CYS A 260 3.89 -3.68 9.26
CA CYS A 260 3.26 -5.00 9.09
C CYS A 260 3.71 -6.03 10.14
N THR A 261 4.81 -5.78 10.86
CA THR A 261 5.49 -6.77 11.73
C THR A 261 5.00 -6.81 13.19
N ASN A 262 4.00 -6.01 13.54
CA ASN A 262 3.59 -5.75 14.92
C ASN A 262 4.73 -5.24 15.84
N SER A 263 5.67 -4.46 15.29
CA SER A 263 6.76 -3.82 16.03
C SER A 263 6.28 -2.98 17.23
N LEU A 264 5.07 -2.42 17.15
CA LEU A 264 4.42 -1.65 18.21
C LEU A 264 3.81 -2.49 19.34
N LYS A 265 3.87 -3.83 19.23
CA LYS A 265 3.33 -4.81 20.19
C LYS A 265 1.85 -4.55 20.50
N LEU A 266 1.05 -4.38 19.45
CA LEU A 266 -0.39 -4.20 19.57
C LEU A 266 -1.06 -5.55 19.79
N LYS A 267 -2.15 -5.52 20.56
CA LYS A 267 -2.98 -6.68 20.88
C LYS A 267 -3.85 -7.04 19.68
N TYR A 268 -3.81 -8.30 19.29
CA TYR A 268 -4.79 -8.93 18.41
C TYR A 268 -5.57 -9.96 19.23
N PRO A 269 -6.91 -9.99 19.17
CA PRO A 269 -7.67 -11.06 19.81
C PRO A 269 -7.30 -12.43 19.22
N ASN A 270 -7.41 -13.49 20.03
CA ASN A 270 -7.05 -14.85 19.61
C ASN A 270 -8.23 -15.66 19.05
N ARG A 271 -9.43 -15.09 19.06
CA ARG A 271 -10.65 -15.69 18.51
C ARG A 271 -11.18 -14.81 17.38
N GLY A 272 -11.59 -15.42 16.27
CA GLY A 272 -12.08 -14.72 15.09
C GLY A 272 -13.23 -13.77 15.40
N ALA A 273 -14.22 -14.20 16.20
CA ALA A 273 -15.35 -13.37 16.60
C ALA A 273 -14.94 -12.12 17.40
N ASP A 274 -14.02 -12.28 18.36
CA ASP A 274 -13.50 -11.17 19.16
C ASP A 274 -12.67 -10.21 18.29
N CYS A 275 -11.90 -10.75 17.33
CA CYS A 275 -11.14 -9.98 16.36
C CYS A 275 -12.07 -9.20 15.42
N LEU A 276 -13.15 -9.81 14.93
CA LEU A 276 -14.15 -9.14 14.10
C LEU A 276 -14.81 -7.98 14.85
N GLN A 277 -15.16 -8.19 16.12
CA GLN A 277 -15.72 -7.12 16.95
C GLN A 277 -14.75 -5.95 17.11
N MET A 278 -13.47 -6.24 17.42
CA MET A 278 -12.43 -5.21 17.50
C MET A 278 -12.20 -4.50 16.16
N PHE A 279 -12.24 -5.23 15.04
CA PHE A 279 -12.14 -4.68 13.69
C PHE A 279 -13.28 -3.69 13.41
N LEU A 280 -14.52 -4.05 13.74
CA LEU A 280 -15.68 -3.15 13.58
C LEU A 280 -15.58 -1.90 14.46
N GLU A 281 -15.08 -2.02 15.69
CA GLU A 281 -14.81 -0.86 16.57
C GLU A 281 -13.73 0.07 15.99
N ILE A 282 -12.68 -0.51 15.41
CA ILE A 282 -11.64 0.22 14.68
C ILE A 282 -12.25 0.98 13.50
N LEU A 283 -13.06 0.32 12.66
CA LEU A 283 -13.69 0.96 11.50
C LEU A 283 -14.59 2.15 11.91
N ARG A 284 -15.34 2.02 13.01
CA ARG A 284 -16.18 3.10 13.54
C ARG A 284 -15.38 4.34 13.96
N ARG A 285 -14.12 4.17 14.38
CA ARG A 285 -13.21 5.28 14.73
C ARG A 285 -12.47 5.83 13.50
N LEU A 286 -12.10 4.94 12.59
CA LEU A 286 -11.30 5.30 11.42
C LEU A 286 -12.13 6.07 10.39
N LEU A 287 -13.33 5.59 10.05
CA LEU A 287 -14.18 6.19 9.01
C LEU A 287 -14.46 7.69 9.20
N PRO A 288 -14.95 8.19 10.36
CA PRO A 288 -15.20 9.62 10.53
C PRO A 288 -13.91 10.44 10.45
N THR A 289 -12.79 9.90 10.94
CA THR A 289 -11.49 10.57 10.90
C THR A 289 -10.99 10.71 9.45
N LEU A 290 -11.06 9.63 8.67
CA LEU A 290 -10.64 9.67 7.26
C LEU A 290 -11.55 10.58 6.42
N ARG A 291 -12.87 10.57 6.67
CA ARG A 291 -13.79 11.51 6.01
C ARG A 291 -13.49 12.96 6.33
N TYR A 292 -13.15 13.26 7.59
CA TYR A 292 -12.71 14.59 7.96
C TYR A 292 -11.43 14.98 7.22
N LEU A 293 -10.42 14.11 7.21
CA LEU A 293 -9.17 14.35 6.50
C LEU A 293 -9.40 14.60 5.00
N GLU A 294 -10.19 13.75 4.33
CA GLU A 294 -10.58 13.91 2.93
C GLU A 294 -11.29 15.24 2.69
N THR A 295 -12.24 15.61 3.55
CA THR A 295 -12.99 16.86 3.47
C THR A 295 -12.05 18.07 3.57
N MET A 296 -11.14 18.06 4.55
CA MET A 296 -10.16 19.13 4.72
C MET A 296 -9.23 19.22 3.51
N CYS A 297 -8.71 18.09 3.02
CA CYS A 297 -7.86 18.04 1.82
C CYS A 297 -8.59 18.46 0.54
N SER A 298 -9.92 18.42 0.49
CA SER A 298 -10.71 18.83 -0.67
C SER A 298 -10.99 20.33 -0.71
N TYR A 299 -10.98 21.00 0.44
CA TYR A 299 -11.31 22.43 0.53
C TYR A 299 -10.08 23.34 0.37
N PRO A 300 -10.25 24.52 -0.26
CA PRO A 300 -9.18 25.50 -0.31
C PRO A 300 -8.92 26.14 1.05
N ALA A 301 -7.68 26.55 1.27
CA ALA A 301 -7.19 27.27 2.44
C ALA A 301 -7.95 28.58 2.68
N SER A 302 -8.53 29.19 1.64
CA SER A 302 -9.38 30.38 1.76
C SER A 302 -10.63 30.17 2.61
N ILE A 303 -11.09 28.92 2.75
CA ILE A 303 -12.22 28.55 3.62
C ILE A 303 -11.79 27.62 4.76
N GLY A 304 -10.49 27.60 5.08
CA GLY A 304 -9.92 26.79 6.17
C GLY A 304 -9.54 25.36 5.79
N GLY A 305 -9.64 24.97 4.52
CA GLY A 305 -9.22 23.66 4.03
C GLY A 305 -7.72 23.53 3.78
N TRP A 306 -7.31 22.36 3.30
CA TRP A 306 -5.92 21.90 3.14
C TRP A 306 -5.57 21.52 1.70
N SER A 307 -6.40 21.83 0.70
CA SER A 307 -6.12 21.44 -0.69
C SER A 307 -4.86 22.09 -1.28
N GLN A 308 -4.43 23.24 -0.74
CA GLN A 308 -3.13 23.86 -1.03
C GLN A 308 -2.11 23.66 0.09
N CYS A 309 -2.31 22.65 0.95
CA CYS A 309 -1.31 22.29 1.94
C CYS A 309 -0.03 21.87 1.21
N ARG A 310 1.07 22.56 1.50
CA ARG A 310 2.38 22.21 0.93
C ARG A 310 2.96 20.95 1.58
N TYR A 311 2.45 20.55 2.74
CA TYR A 311 2.90 19.36 3.47
C TYR A 311 2.69 18.12 2.59
N GLY A 312 3.78 17.42 2.27
CA GLY A 312 3.80 16.25 1.40
C GLY A 312 4.02 16.51 -0.10
N LYS A 313 3.98 17.76 -0.58
CA LYS A 313 4.22 18.09 -2.01
C LYS A 313 5.42 18.99 -2.26
N ASP A 314 5.53 20.07 -1.48
CA ASP A 314 6.52 21.15 -1.72
C ASP A 314 7.36 21.48 -0.47
N VAL A 315 7.29 20.64 0.58
CA VAL A 315 8.14 20.80 1.76
C VAL A 315 9.44 20.05 1.53
N LYS A 316 10.53 20.82 1.36
CA LYS A 316 11.88 20.25 1.30
C LYS A 316 12.16 19.49 2.61
N PRO A 317 12.80 18.31 2.56
CA PRO A 317 13.25 17.59 3.75
C PRO A 317 14.03 18.51 4.68
N ALA A 318 13.90 18.32 6.00
CA ALA A 318 14.58 19.17 6.99
C ALA A 318 16.11 19.22 6.84
N LYS A 319 16.71 18.24 6.13
CA LYS A 319 18.15 18.13 5.84
C LYS A 319 18.55 18.66 4.46
N TRP A 320 17.62 19.21 3.67
CA TRP A 320 17.97 19.80 2.37
C TRP A 320 18.75 21.11 2.59
N PRO A 321 19.90 21.34 1.92
CA PRO A 321 20.63 22.60 2.02
C PRO A 321 19.70 23.78 1.73
N CYS A 322 19.56 24.68 2.70
CA CYS A 322 18.74 25.88 2.56
C CYS A 322 19.46 26.88 1.67
N ASP A 323 19.57 26.61 0.37
CA ASP A 323 20.30 27.50 -0.54
C ASP A 323 19.49 28.79 -0.80
N GLU A 324 18.17 28.76 -0.61
CA GLU A 324 17.32 29.95 -0.69
C GLU A 324 16.12 29.80 0.26
N HIS A 325 15.99 30.70 1.22
CA HIS A 325 14.73 30.88 1.94
C HIS A 325 13.70 31.45 0.94
N PRO A 326 12.56 30.78 0.70
CA PRO A 326 11.47 31.40 -0.01
C PRO A 326 11.10 32.67 0.74
N LYS A 327 11.19 33.83 0.07
CA LYS A 327 10.66 35.07 0.64
C LYS A 327 9.21 34.81 1.01
N PRO A 328 8.76 35.13 2.23
CA PRO A 328 7.37 34.94 2.61
C PRO A 328 6.52 35.80 1.67
N GLU A 329 5.86 35.18 0.71
CA GLU A 329 4.79 35.84 -0.01
C GLU A 329 3.67 36.11 1.00
N PRO A 330 3.21 37.36 1.15
CA PRO A 330 2.16 37.69 2.09
C PRO A 330 0.88 36.96 1.70
N ARG A 331 0.50 35.94 2.48
CA ARG A 331 -0.79 35.27 2.34
C ARG A 331 -1.89 36.25 2.75
N GLY A 332 -2.78 36.54 1.82
CA GLY A 332 -4.12 37.06 2.11
C GLY A 332 -4.15 38.48 2.68
N GLN A 333 -4.09 39.49 1.82
CA GLN A 333 -4.80 40.73 2.13
C GLN A 333 -6.31 40.48 1.91
N PRO A 334 -7.18 40.73 2.90
CA PRO A 334 -8.61 40.81 2.65
C PRO A 334 -8.86 41.96 1.67
N LYS A 335 -9.40 41.67 0.48
CA LYS A 335 -10.01 42.71 -0.36
C LYS A 335 -11.37 43.07 0.23
N GLY A 336 -11.34 43.81 1.34
CA GLY A 336 -12.50 44.41 1.97
C GLY A 336 -12.04 45.65 2.72
N GLN A 337 -12.40 46.83 2.21
CA GLN A 337 -12.26 48.06 2.99
C GLN A 337 -13.13 47.94 4.24
N ALA A 338 -12.48 47.79 5.39
CA ALA A 338 -13.11 48.03 6.68
C ALA A 338 -12.43 49.26 7.30
N THR A 339 -13.15 50.37 7.28
CA THR A 339 -12.86 51.61 8.01
C THR A 339 -13.01 51.37 9.50
N CYS A 340 -11.98 50.84 10.18
CA CYS A 340 -11.88 50.86 11.65
C CYS A 340 -10.39 50.84 12.05
N GLN A 341 -9.89 51.95 12.59
CA GLN A 341 -8.58 52.01 13.24
C GLN A 341 -8.63 51.31 14.60
N ALA A 342 -7.66 50.43 14.86
CA ALA A 342 -7.27 50.05 16.23
C ALA A 342 -5.77 49.72 16.27
N ASN A 343 -5.04 50.51 17.05
CA ASN A 343 -3.63 50.31 17.39
C ASN A 343 -3.48 49.07 18.28
N THR A 344 -2.80 48.02 17.80
CA THR A 344 -2.08 47.05 18.64
C THR A 344 -1.11 46.25 17.79
N GLU A 345 0.18 46.32 18.11
CA GLU A 345 1.23 45.49 17.51
C GLU A 345 1.07 44.01 17.92
N PRO A 346 1.14 43.04 16.98
CA PRO A 346 1.24 41.63 17.34
C PRO A 346 2.71 41.20 17.45
N ASN A 347 3.17 40.96 18.67
CA ASN A 347 4.44 40.30 18.96
C ASN A 347 4.28 38.78 18.82
N CYS A 348 4.57 38.23 17.63
CA CYS A 348 4.56 36.78 17.40
C CYS A 348 5.99 36.23 17.46
N GLN A 349 6.39 35.71 18.63
CA GLN A 349 7.49 34.75 18.73
C GLN A 349 6.94 33.31 18.72
N PRO A 350 7.55 32.37 17.96
CA PRO A 350 7.19 30.96 18.02
C PRO A 350 7.67 30.33 19.32
N LYS A 351 6.75 29.95 20.21
CA LYS A 351 7.05 29.05 21.33
C LYS A 351 7.02 27.61 20.84
N SER A 352 8.21 27.06 20.59
CA SER A 352 8.44 25.61 20.58
C SER A 352 8.19 25.05 21.98
N LEU A 353 7.35 24.02 22.10
CA LEU A 353 7.15 23.24 23.32
C LEU A 353 7.42 21.77 23.02
N TYR A 354 8.71 21.42 23.01
CA TYR A 354 9.19 20.10 23.40
C TYR A 354 10.48 20.31 24.20
N LYS A 355 10.37 20.21 25.53
CA LYS A 355 11.50 19.86 26.39
C LYS A 355 11.20 18.49 26.97
N ALA A 356 12.07 17.56 26.62
CA ALA A 356 12.18 16.27 27.29
C ALA A 356 12.47 16.49 28.78
N THR A 357 11.78 15.73 29.62
CA THR A 357 12.30 15.27 30.91
C THR A 357 11.97 13.80 31.02
#